data_AF-T1A682-F1
#
_entry.id   AF-T1A682-F1
#
_cell.length_a   1.000
_cell.length_b   1.000
_cell.length_c   1.000
_cell.angle_alpha   90.00
_cell.angle_beta   90.00
_cell.angle_gamma   90.00
#
_symmetry.space_group_name_H-M   'P 1'
#
loop_
_entity.id
_entity.type
_entity.pdbx_description
1 polymer ?
#
loop_
_entity_poly.entity_id
_entity_poly.type
_entity_poly.pdbx_seq_one_letter_code
_entity_poly.pdbx_strand_id
1 'polypeptide(L)'
;VYVFTAMGLLLLLHMHATGRSFDALQIIFLASLPFPLVLVLVLRRGSVFKRLHGLLRPIVGKRLMAEGAASLDDELQAALRRSGALLLAGSVQLMAFVSASFEVWFALRLFGHPVSVETALVLESLTQAVRYVAFIVPAGIGVQEVAFVLFGHMLGVGTDMALAVSMAKRLREVLCG
;
A
#
# COMPACT_ATOMS: atom_id res chain seq x y z
N VAL A 1 -1.94 -4.87 -0.08
CA VAL A 1 -0.78 -4.04 -0.49
C VAL A 1 0.37 -4.88 -0.93
N TYR A 2 1.11 -5.56 -0.05
CA TYR A 2 2.28 -6.38 -0.43
C TYR A 2 2.01 -7.36 -1.57
N VAL A 3 0.87 -8.07 -1.55
CA VAL A 3 0.46 -8.95 -2.67
C VAL A 3 0.27 -8.18 -3.98
N PHE A 4 -0.37 -7.01 -3.91
CA PHE A 4 -0.64 -6.16 -5.06
C PHE A 4 0.65 -5.50 -5.60
N THR A 5 1.54 -5.05 -4.72
CA THR A 5 2.86 -4.52 -5.07
C THR A 5 3.77 -5.62 -5.65
N ALA A 6 3.72 -6.84 -5.10
CA ALA A 6 4.43 -7.99 -5.68
C ALA A 6 3.94 -8.28 -7.10
N MET A 7 2.61 -8.27 -7.32
CA MET A 7 2.03 -8.46 -8.65
C MET A 7 2.51 -7.38 -9.63
N GLY A 8 2.53 -6.12 -9.22
CA GLY A 8 3.09 -5.03 -10.03
C GLY A 8 4.56 -5.21 -10.37
N LEU A 9 5.39 -5.60 -9.39
CA LEU A 9 6.82 -5.86 -9.63
C LEU A 9 7.06 -7.07 -10.54
N LEU A 10 6.25 -8.12 -10.43
CA LEU A 10 6.32 -9.28 -11.32
C LEU A 10 5.94 -8.91 -12.76
N LEU A 11 4.92 -8.07 -12.95
CA LEU A 11 4.58 -7.53 -14.26
C LEU A 11 5.71 -6.66 -14.82
N LEU A 12 6.33 -5.84 -13.97
CA LEU A 12 7.46 -5.00 -14.35
C LEU A 12 8.65 -5.85 -14.85
N LEU A 13 8.93 -6.98 -14.20
CA LEU A 13 9.90 -7.96 -14.65
C LEU A 13 9.52 -8.60 -16.00
N HIS A 14 8.24 -8.93 -16.20
CA HIS A 14 7.74 -9.51 -17.45
C HIS A 14 7.90 -8.55 -18.63
N MET A 15 7.75 -7.25 -18.41
CA MET A 15 7.93 -6.22 -19.42
C MET A 15 9.39 -6.00 -19.86
N HIS A 16 10.36 -6.80 -19.37
CA HIS A 16 11.80 -6.67 -19.63
C HIS A 16 12.33 -5.24 -19.40
N ALA A 17 11.68 -4.47 -18.52
CA ALA A 17 12.08 -3.12 -18.19
C ALA A 17 13.43 -3.16 -17.47
N THR A 18 14.50 -2.85 -18.21
CA THR A 18 15.88 -2.91 -17.74
C THR A 18 16.37 -1.51 -17.42
N GLY A 19 16.81 -1.28 -16.18
CA GLY A 19 17.32 0.02 -15.74
C GLY A 19 17.58 0.08 -14.24
N ARG A 20 18.58 0.87 -13.83
CA ARG A 20 19.00 1.00 -12.42
C ARG A 20 17.86 1.34 -11.46
N SER A 21 16.91 2.16 -11.91
CA SER A 21 15.75 2.54 -11.10
C SER A 21 14.78 1.37 -10.87
N PHE A 22 14.66 0.45 -11.83
CA PHE A 22 13.82 -0.74 -11.69
C PHE A 22 14.46 -1.77 -10.75
N ASP A 23 15.77 -1.95 -10.86
CA ASP A 23 16.53 -2.82 -9.96
C ASP A 23 16.44 -2.32 -8.51
N ALA A 24 16.54 -1.00 -8.31
CA ALA A 24 16.39 -0.39 -6.99
C ALA A 24 15.01 -0.66 -6.38
N LEU A 25 13.92 -0.56 -7.16
CA LEU A 25 12.57 -0.86 -6.68
C LEU A 25 12.42 -2.32 -6.25
N GLN A 26 13.02 -3.26 -7.00
CA GLN A 26 13.02 -4.67 -6.64
C GLN A 26 13.78 -4.92 -5.34
N ILE A 27 14.98 -4.34 -5.19
CA ILE A 27 15.80 -4.48 -3.99
C ILE A 27 15.07 -3.89 -2.77
N ILE A 28 14.47 -2.70 -2.89
CA ILE A 28 13.70 -2.08 -1.81
C ILE A 28 12.53 -2.97 -1.40
N PHE A 29 11.80 -3.53 -2.38
CA PHE A 29 10.69 -4.43 -2.09
C PHE A 29 11.16 -5.70 -1.38
N LEU A 30 12.20 -6.36 -1.89
CA LEU A 30 12.81 -7.54 -1.28
C LEU A 30 13.29 -7.25 0.16
N ALA A 31 13.93 -6.10 0.38
CA ALA A 31 14.35 -5.67 1.70
C ALA A 31 13.17 -5.40 2.65
N SER A 32 12.00 -5.03 2.10
CA SER A 32 10.78 -4.79 2.88
C SER A 32 9.98 -6.06 3.20
N LEU A 33 10.13 -7.16 2.45
CA LEU A 33 9.44 -8.45 2.67
C LEU A 33 9.56 -9.04 4.09
N PRO A 34 10.70 -8.94 4.81
CA PRO A 34 10.76 -9.44 6.18
C PRO A 34 9.86 -8.64 7.14
N PHE A 35 9.51 -7.39 6.84
CA PHE A 35 8.67 -6.57 7.72
C PHE A 35 7.27 -7.15 7.96
N PRO A 36 6.43 -7.45 6.94
CA PRO A 36 5.12 -8.05 7.17
C PRO A 36 5.23 -9.46 7.76
N LEU A 37 6.28 -10.22 7.44
CA LEU A 37 6.51 -11.54 8.03
C LEU A 37 6.78 -11.43 9.54
N VAL A 38 7.70 -10.55 9.93
CA VAL A 38 7.98 -10.25 11.34
C VAL A 38 6.72 -9.75 12.03
N LEU A 39 5.97 -8.84 11.40
CA LEU A 39 4.71 -8.34 11.93
C LEU A 39 3.73 -9.49 12.21
N VAL A 40 3.48 -10.37 11.24
CA VAL A 40 2.59 -11.53 11.41
C VAL A 40 3.11 -12.49 12.48
N LEU A 41 4.40 -12.80 12.51
CA LEU A 41 5.01 -13.67 13.52
C LEU A 41 4.89 -13.08 14.93
N VAL A 42 5.09 -11.77 15.04
CA VAL A 42 4.97 -11.01 16.28
C VAL A 42 3.50 -11.01 16.72
N LEU A 43 2.54 -10.71 15.83
CA LEU A 43 1.09 -10.77 16.09
C LEU A 43 0.62 -12.16 16.52
N ARG A 44 1.12 -13.23 15.89
CA ARG A 44 0.78 -14.62 16.25
C ARG A 44 1.31 -15.05 17.62
N ARG A 45 2.33 -14.37 18.16
CA ARG A 45 2.87 -14.66 19.49
C ARG A 45 2.10 -14.00 20.64
N GLY A 46 0.99 -13.28 20.36
CA GLY A 46 0.01 -12.82 21.36
C GLY A 46 0.56 -11.90 22.46
N SER A 47 1.70 -11.24 22.22
CA SER A 47 2.44 -10.46 23.23
C SER A 47 3.00 -9.15 22.67
N VAL A 48 2.47 -8.69 21.53
CA VAL A 48 3.01 -7.51 20.82
C VAL A 48 2.78 -6.27 21.63
N PHE A 49 1.54 -6.05 22.06
CA PHE A 49 1.20 -4.92 22.89
C PHE A 49 1.88 -5.06 24.26
N LYS A 50 1.92 -6.25 24.87
CA LYS A 50 2.71 -6.47 26.11
C LYS A 50 4.21 -6.15 25.99
N ARG A 51 4.86 -6.38 24.84
CA ARG A 51 6.28 -6.02 24.62
C ARG A 51 6.44 -4.52 24.35
N LEU A 52 5.57 -3.95 23.52
CA LEU A 52 5.55 -2.51 23.24
C LEU A 52 5.29 -1.70 24.53
N HIS A 53 4.49 -2.26 25.45
CA HIS A 53 4.29 -1.77 26.81
C HIS A 53 5.58 -1.68 27.63
N GLY A 54 6.47 -2.66 27.52
CA GLY A 54 7.76 -2.64 28.23
C GLY A 54 8.63 -1.48 27.78
N LEU A 55 8.56 -1.12 26.49
CA LEU A 55 9.33 -0.04 25.88
C LEU A 55 8.72 1.35 26.14
N LEU A 56 7.38 1.47 26.17
CA LEU A 56 6.65 2.72 26.40
C LEU A 56 6.31 3.00 27.88
N ARG A 57 6.66 2.08 28.77
CA ARG A 57 6.50 2.18 30.23
C ARG A 57 7.00 3.51 30.85
N PRO A 58 8.13 4.12 30.43
CA PRO A 58 8.57 5.36 31.03
C PRO A 58 7.76 6.60 30.59
N ILE A 59 6.92 6.50 29.55
CA ILE A 59 6.31 7.66 28.89
C ILE A 59 4.80 7.82 29.22
N VAL A 60 4.03 6.73 29.41
CA VAL A 60 2.55 6.83 29.34
C VAL A 60 1.76 6.55 30.65
N GLY A 61 2.43 6.30 31.78
CA GLY A 61 1.75 6.20 33.09
C GLY A 61 0.97 4.90 33.34
N LYS A 62 1.00 4.42 34.59
CA LYS A 62 0.77 3.01 34.96
C LYS A 62 -0.67 2.45 34.85
N ARG A 63 -1.71 3.28 34.88
CA ARG A 63 -3.10 2.81 35.19
C ARG A 63 -4.06 2.76 34.00
N LEU A 64 -3.94 3.67 33.04
CA LEU A 64 -4.86 3.74 31.89
C LEU A 64 -4.53 2.72 30.78
N MET A 65 -3.32 2.13 30.78
CA MET A 65 -2.84 1.31 29.66
C MET A 65 -2.93 -0.21 29.90
N ALA A 66 -2.89 -0.70 31.14
CA ALA A 66 -2.73 -2.13 31.43
C ALA A 66 -3.96 -2.99 31.09
N GLU A 67 -5.18 -2.50 31.33
CA GLU A 67 -6.43 -3.21 30.99
C GLU A 67 -6.75 -3.13 29.50
N GLY A 68 -6.54 -1.97 28.87
CA GLY A 68 -6.81 -1.79 27.44
C GLY A 68 -5.94 -2.69 26.56
N ALA A 69 -4.65 -2.82 26.85
CA ALA A 69 -3.74 -3.56 25.98
C ALA A 69 -3.90 -5.07 26.00
N ALA A 70 -4.26 -5.65 27.16
CA ALA A 70 -4.59 -7.07 27.24
C ALA A 70 -5.90 -7.37 26.50
N SER A 71 -6.91 -6.52 26.67
CA SER A 71 -8.17 -6.61 25.93
C SER A 71 -7.95 -6.48 24.42
N LEU A 72 -7.12 -5.53 23.98
CA LEU A 72 -6.77 -5.38 22.56
C LEU A 72 -6.01 -6.61 22.02
N ASP A 73 -5.02 -7.15 22.75
CA ASP A 73 -4.28 -8.36 22.31
C ASP A 73 -5.24 -9.57 22.14
N ASP A 74 -6.24 -9.72 23.01
CA ASP A 74 -7.23 -10.80 22.93
C ASP A 74 -8.23 -10.60 21.80
N GLU A 75 -8.72 -9.36 21.60
CA GLU A 75 -9.61 -9.02 20.50
C GLU A 75 -8.92 -9.19 19.13
N LEU A 76 -7.64 -8.79 19.05
CA LEU A 76 -6.82 -8.96 17.86
C LEU A 76 -6.62 -10.44 17.54
N GLN A 77 -6.36 -11.27 18.56
CA GLN A 77 -6.28 -12.74 18.38
C GLN A 77 -7.63 -13.34 17.97
N ALA A 78 -8.74 -12.89 18.54
CA ALA A 78 -10.08 -13.33 18.16
C ALA A 78 -10.40 -12.95 16.70
N ALA A 79 -10.03 -11.75 16.26
CA ALA A 79 -10.14 -11.32 14.87
C ALA A 79 -9.24 -12.16 13.95
N LEU A 80 -8.00 -12.43 14.36
CA LEU A 80 -7.06 -13.27 13.60
C LEU A 80 -7.53 -14.74 13.46
N ARG A 81 -8.32 -15.24 14.42
CA ARG A 81 -8.93 -16.59 14.36
C ARG A 81 -10.08 -16.69 13.36
N ARG A 82 -10.69 -15.57 12.96
CA ARG A 82 -11.74 -15.51 11.92
C ARG A 82 -11.12 -15.44 10.53
N SER A 83 -10.42 -16.51 10.14
CA SER A 83 -9.75 -16.62 8.84
C SER A 83 -10.67 -16.33 7.65
N GLY A 84 -11.94 -16.75 7.69
CA GLY A 84 -12.91 -16.47 6.63
C GLY A 84 -13.19 -14.97 6.43
N ALA A 85 -13.35 -14.22 7.53
CA ALA A 85 -13.57 -12.77 7.46
C ALA A 85 -12.31 -12.03 6.97
N LEU A 86 -11.12 -12.48 7.38
CA LEU A 86 -9.85 -11.93 6.90
C LEU A 86 -9.64 -12.19 5.40
N LEU A 87 -9.97 -13.39 4.92
CA LEU A 87 -9.88 -13.73 3.50
C LEU A 87 -10.86 -12.89 2.68
N LEU A 88 -12.10 -12.71 3.16
CA LEU A 88 -13.09 -11.86 2.51
C LEU A 88 -12.66 -10.40 2.49
N ALA A 89 -12.19 -9.86 3.61
CA ALA A 89 -11.69 -8.49 3.65
C ALA A 89 -10.48 -8.32 2.72
N GLY A 90 -9.57 -9.29 2.68
CA GLY A 90 -8.44 -9.31 1.76
C GLY A 90 -8.86 -9.37 0.29
N SER A 91 -9.86 -10.18 -0.06
CA SER A 91 -10.35 -10.27 -1.44
C SER A 91 -11.07 -9.01 -1.89
N VAL A 92 -11.92 -8.42 -1.04
CA VAL A 92 -12.56 -7.12 -1.29
C VAL A 92 -11.50 -6.03 -1.48
N GLN A 93 -10.48 -6.01 -0.63
CA GLN A 93 -9.37 -5.06 -0.76
C GLN A 93 -8.59 -5.24 -2.07
N LEU A 94 -8.36 -6.48 -2.51
CA LEU A 94 -7.71 -6.75 -3.79
C LEU A 94 -8.58 -6.29 -4.97
N MET A 95 -9.89 -6.52 -4.92
CA MET A 95 -10.83 -6.02 -5.93
C MET A 95 -10.84 -4.49 -5.98
N ALA A 96 -10.75 -3.83 -4.83
CA ALA A 96 -10.62 -2.37 -4.78
C ALA A 96 -9.34 -1.89 -5.47
N PHE A 97 -8.20 -2.57 -5.29
CA PHE A 97 -6.95 -2.22 -5.99
C PHE A 97 -7.01 -2.46 -7.50
N VAL A 98 -7.64 -3.56 -7.94
CA VAL A 98 -7.85 -3.84 -9.38
C VAL A 98 -8.74 -2.77 -9.99
N SER A 99 -9.84 -2.41 -9.32
CA SER A 99 -10.73 -1.32 -9.75
C SER A 99 -9.98 0.02 -9.84
N ALA A 100 -9.17 0.34 -8.83
CA ALA A 100 -8.37 1.57 -8.83
C ALA A 100 -7.32 1.63 -9.96
N SER A 101 -6.83 0.47 -10.42
CA SER A 101 -5.92 0.36 -11.56
C SER A 101 -6.65 0.52 -12.89
N PHE A 102 -7.85 -0.05 -12.98
CA PHE A 102 -8.74 0.12 -14.13
C PHE A 102 -9.09 1.60 -14.35
N GLU A 103 -9.33 2.35 -13.28
CA GLU A 103 -9.57 3.79 -13.37
C GLU A 103 -8.36 4.56 -13.91
N VAL A 104 -7.14 4.21 -13.49
CA VAL A 104 -5.91 4.82 -14.02
C VAL A 104 -5.77 4.55 -15.52
N TRP A 105 -5.98 3.29 -15.92
CA TRP A 105 -5.96 2.90 -17.32
C TRP A 105 -7.02 3.63 -18.15
N PHE A 106 -8.24 3.71 -17.63
CA PHE A 106 -9.37 4.36 -18.30
C PHE A 106 -9.14 5.87 -18.43
N ALA A 107 -8.66 6.53 -17.37
CA ALA A 107 -8.33 7.95 -17.39
C ALA A 107 -7.22 8.27 -18.40
N LEU A 108 -6.13 7.48 -18.43
CA LEU A 108 -5.04 7.67 -19.40
C LEU A 108 -5.52 7.48 -20.84
N ARG A 109 -6.39 6.50 -21.07
CA ARG A 109 -7.01 6.28 -22.38
C ARG A 109 -7.90 7.44 -22.79
N LEU A 110 -8.68 8.02 -21.87
CA LEU A 110 -9.49 9.22 -22.13
C LEU A 110 -8.64 10.46 -22.45
N PHE A 111 -7.47 10.60 -21.82
CA PHE A 111 -6.54 11.68 -22.11
C PHE A 111 -5.73 11.47 -23.41
N GLY A 112 -6.07 10.47 -24.22
CA GLY A 112 -5.46 10.23 -25.52
C GLY A 112 -4.09 9.55 -25.45
N HIS A 113 -3.69 9.04 -24.27
CA HIS A 113 -2.41 8.33 -24.10
C HIS A 113 -2.68 6.84 -23.83
N PRO A 114 -2.79 6.01 -24.89
CA PRO A 114 -3.10 4.60 -24.73
C PRO A 114 -1.90 3.86 -24.11
N VAL A 115 -1.97 3.64 -22.80
CA VAL A 115 -1.04 2.76 -22.08
C VAL A 115 -1.58 1.32 -22.03
N SER A 116 -0.70 0.35 -21.86
CA SER A 116 -1.11 -1.03 -21.62
C SER A 116 -1.78 -1.14 -20.24
N VAL A 117 -2.64 -2.15 -20.09
CA VAL A 117 -3.28 -2.46 -18.79
C VAL A 117 -2.22 -2.81 -17.75
N GLU A 118 -1.13 -3.47 -18.17
CA GLU A 118 0.02 -3.80 -17.33
C GLU A 118 0.69 -2.54 -16.78
N THR A 119 0.97 -1.54 -17.62
CA THR A 119 1.57 -0.28 -17.18
C THR A 119 0.72 0.42 -16.12
N ALA A 120 -0.60 0.46 -16.30
CA ALA A 120 -1.51 1.07 -15.34
C ALA A 120 -1.55 0.30 -14.00
N LEU A 121 -1.54 -1.04 -14.05
CA LEU A 121 -1.45 -1.89 -12.85
C LEU A 121 -0.14 -1.68 -12.09
N VAL A 122 0.98 -1.62 -12.81
CA VAL A 122 2.30 -1.34 -12.23
C VAL A 122 2.28 0.03 -11.55
N LEU A 123 1.85 1.07 -12.27
CA LEU A 123 1.79 2.44 -11.77
C LEU A 123 0.94 2.55 -10.49
N GLU A 124 -0.25 1.96 -10.49
CA GLU A 124 -1.13 1.98 -9.32
C GLU A 124 -0.53 1.19 -8.16
N SER A 125 0.06 0.01 -8.40
CA SER A 125 0.65 -0.82 -7.36
C SER A 125 1.82 -0.15 -6.63
N LEU A 126 2.66 0.57 -7.36
CA LEU A 126 3.79 1.33 -6.82
C LEU A 126 3.30 2.56 -6.06
N THR A 127 2.31 3.28 -6.61
CA THR A 127 1.69 4.43 -5.95
C THR A 127 1.05 4.03 -4.62
N GLN A 128 0.32 2.92 -4.59
CA GLN A 128 -0.25 2.38 -3.36
C GLN A 128 0.84 2.02 -2.36
N ALA A 129 1.92 1.35 -2.80
CA ALA A 129 3.04 1.03 -1.90
C ALA A 129 3.62 2.28 -1.21
N VAL A 130 3.83 3.36 -1.98
CA VAL A 130 4.34 4.63 -1.43
C VAL A 130 3.33 5.26 -0.47
N ARG A 131 2.03 5.29 -0.80
CA ARG A 131 0.98 5.78 0.12
C ARG A 131 0.98 5.02 1.45
N TYR A 132 1.17 3.69 1.42
CA TYR A 132 1.20 2.87 2.63
C TYR A 132 2.44 3.12 3.50
N VAL A 133 3.61 3.38 2.90
CA VAL A 133 4.81 3.75 3.67
C VAL A 133 4.70 5.17 4.22
N ALA A 134 4.01 6.06 3.51
CA ALA A 134 3.73 7.42 3.93
C ALA A 134 2.52 7.54 4.88
N PHE A 135 2.20 6.52 5.68
CA PHE A 135 1.04 6.51 6.59
C PHE A 135 1.03 7.67 7.60
N ILE A 136 2.20 8.26 7.89
CA ILE A 136 2.35 9.43 8.75
C ILE A 136 1.76 10.71 8.11
N VAL A 137 1.64 10.75 6.77
CA VAL A 137 1.16 11.93 6.05
C VAL A 137 -0.37 11.96 6.07
N PRO A 138 -0.99 12.95 6.73
CA PRO A 138 -2.44 13.07 6.79
C PRO A 138 -3.02 13.22 5.38
N ALA A 139 -4.07 12.46 5.07
CA ALA A 139 -4.73 12.43 3.75
C ALA A 139 -3.79 12.12 2.55
N GLY A 140 -2.55 11.67 2.78
CA GLY A 140 -1.58 11.36 1.72
C GLY A 140 -1.32 12.51 0.75
N ILE A 141 -1.48 13.76 1.21
CA ILE A 141 -1.39 14.95 0.35
C ILE A 141 0.03 15.09 -0.21
N GLY A 142 0.16 15.18 -1.53
CA GLY A 142 1.44 15.26 -2.23
C GLY A 142 2.11 13.91 -2.45
N VAL A 143 1.81 12.90 -1.64
CA VAL A 143 2.42 11.56 -1.75
C VAL A 143 1.99 10.88 -3.05
N GLN A 144 0.71 10.95 -3.37
CA GLN A 144 0.19 10.32 -4.58
C GLN A 144 0.67 11.03 -5.83
N GLU A 145 0.64 12.35 -5.85
CA GLU A 145 1.04 13.16 -6.99
C GLU A 145 2.51 12.92 -7.32
N VAL A 146 3.38 12.93 -6.29
CA VAL A 146 4.80 12.62 -6.44
C VAL A 146 5.01 11.19 -6.92
N ALA A 147 4.30 10.21 -6.36
CA ALA A 147 4.42 8.82 -6.79
C ALA A 147 3.97 8.62 -8.25
N PHE A 148 2.85 9.21 -8.66
CA PHE A 148 2.36 9.15 -10.04
C PHE A 148 3.33 9.77 -11.02
N VAL A 149 3.91 10.94 -10.69
CA VAL A 149 4.90 11.59 -11.56
C VAL A 149 6.19 10.78 -11.64
N LEU A 150 6.71 10.31 -10.50
CA LEU A 150 7.95 9.54 -10.44
C LEU A 150 7.84 8.24 -11.24
N PHE A 151 6.83 7.42 -10.95
CA PHE A 151 6.64 6.13 -11.61
C PHE A 151 6.07 6.28 -13.02
N GLY A 152 5.24 7.30 -13.27
CA GLY A 152 4.75 7.64 -14.59
C GLY A 152 5.91 7.95 -15.53
N HIS A 153 6.86 8.79 -15.11
CA HIS A 153 8.05 9.10 -15.90
C HIS A 153 8.89 7.85 -16.19
N MET A 154 9.08 6.96 -15.20
CA MET A 154 9.78 5.69 -15.41
C MET A 154 9.09 4.77 -16.42
N LEU A 155 7.77 4.85 -16.53
CA LEU A 155 6.95 4.05 -17.44
C LEU A 155 6.66 4.76 -18.78
N GLY A 156 7.29 5.91 -19.04
CA GLY A 156 7.12 6.67 -20.27
C GLY A 156 5.82 7.50 -20.34
N VAL A 157 5.13 7.68 -19.22
CA VAL A 157 3.95 8.56 -19.09
C VAL A 157 4.42 9.98 -18.82
N GLY A 158 3.94 10.94 -19.62
CA GLY A 158 4.24 12.36 -19.43
C GLY A 158 3.77 12.89 -18.07
N THR A 159 4.56 13.80 -17.47
CA THR A 159 4.28 14.39 -16.15
C THR A 159 2.89 15.03 -16.08
N ASP A 160 2.47 15.74 -17.14
CA ASP A 160 1.15 16.38 -17.19
C ASP A 160 0.01 15.37 -17.10
N MET A 161 0.16 14.21 -17.74
CA MET A 161 -0.84 13.14 -17.72
C MET A 161 -0.88 12.43 -16.38
N ALA A 162 0.29 12.17 -15.79
CA ALA A 162 0.39 11.60 -14.45
C ALA A 162 -0.30 12.51 -13.41
N LEU A 163 -0.10 13.84 -13.52
CA LEU A 163 -0.76 14.82 -12.68
C LEU A 163 -2.28 14.86 -12.93
N ALA A 164 -2.72 14.87 -14.19
CA ALA A 164 -4.14 14.86 -14.53
C ALA A 164 -4.89 13.66 -13.94
N VAL A 165 -4.31 12.45 -14.05
CA VAL A 165 -4.87 11.24 -13.44
C VAL A 165 -4.87 11.32 -11.92
N SER A 166 -3.80 11.82 -11.31
CA SER A 166 -3.73 11.99 -9.85
C SER A 166 -4.83 12.93 -9.34
N MET A 167 -5.10 14.03 -10.04
CA MET A 167 -6.15 14.99 -9.70
C MET A 167 -7.54 14.41 -9.88
N ALA A 168 -7.79 13.67 -10.97
CA ALA A 168 -9.07 13.00 -11.20
C ALA A 168 -9.39 12.00 -10.07
N LYS A 169 -8.39 11.22 -9.63
CA LYS A 169 -8.55 10.28 -8.50
C LYS A 169 -8.81 11.02 -7.19
N ARG A 170 -8.13 12.14 -6.98
CA ARG A 170 -8.30 12.98 -5.78
C ARG A 170 -9.70 13.58 -5.70
N LEU A 171 -10.23 14.06 -6.82
CA LEU A 171 -11.59 14.56 -6.91
C LEU A 171 -12.60 13.47 -6.52
N ARG A 172 -12.43 12.24 -7.02
CA ARG A 172 -13.26 11.10 -6.62
C ARG A 172 -13.14 10.78 -5.13
N GLU A 173 -11.91 10.77 -4.59
CA GLU A 173 -11.68 10.54 -3.16
C GLU A 173 -12.38 11.60 -2.28
N VAL A 174 -12.47 12.85 -2.73
CA VAL A 174 -13.19 13.91 -2.03
C VAL A 174 -14.71 13.78 -2.18
N LEU A 175 -15.20 13.35 -3.35
CA LEU A 175 -16.64 13.24 -3.63
C LEU A 175 -17.29 12.00 -3.01
N CYS A 176 -16.56 10.89 -2.93
CA CYS A 176 -17.05 9.60 -2.43
C CYS A 176 -16.50 9.24 -1.04
N GLY A 177 -15.61 10.08 -0.49
CA GLY A 177 -14.91 9.84 0.77
C GLY A 177 -15.61 10.42 1.99
#